data_AF-R8BY33-F1
#
_entry.id   AF-R8BY33-F1
#
_cell.length_a   1.000
_cell.length_b   1.000
_cell.length_c   1.000
_cell.angle_alpha   90.00
_cell.angle_beta   90.00
_cell.angle_gamma   90.00
#
_symmetry.space_group_name_H-M   'P 1'
#
loop_
_entity.id
_entity.type
_entity.pdbx_description
1 polymer ?
#
loop_
_entity_poly.entity_id
_entity_poly.type
_entity_poly.pdbx_seq_one_letter_code
_entity_poly.pdbx_strand_id
1 'polypeptide(L)'
;MDENLDEKAIHEIEEVLGTKIYPGTEIMKDVGTHHFVKSHHKSVLIPQPSDDPQDPLNWSPFWKIATIFSSTALSFSLNLGPLALAPMFEAYIEEWGRSLADVVQFTGVAILVLGFSNFIWVPMSQTGVDAEAGNSDKLAPTETHVDPALGKGKPGKKQFLPVQGYEGNLFRELWLPFYLHLYPIVEFAAFVVSWSASGFLVVNLSQTQAFAAPPYDYKSQTIGLFNIAVLIGGLIGLFTCGPLSDWVAAHLTARNNGVREPEMRLLAMIPYVIIMIFGSIITAVGYDHHWPWQAIVVLGYASLGMQVSALPSIASTYAIDSYKPITGSMFVTITINKNVWGYGVSKFITPWAEKNGFIPPILVNMALTTIFCLCGIIFWFYGKRFRGITKDSFVHRL
;
A
#
# COMPACT_ATOMS: atom_id res chain seq x y z
N MET A 1 -19.53 -1.38 7.31
CA MET A 1 -20.30 -1.46 8.57
C MET A 1 -20.28 -2.93 8.86
N ASP A 2 -19.45 -3.41 9.80
CA ASP A 2 -19.40 -4.86 10.08
C ASP A 2 -20.82 -5.27 10.49
N GLU A 3 -21.50 -6.00 9.61
CA GLU A 3 -22.96 -6.02 9.43
C GLU A 3 -23.70 -6.88 10.46
N ASN A 4 -23.13 -6.99 11.67
CA ASN A 4 -23.26 -8.20 12.43
C ASN A 4 -23.41 -8.01 13.95
N LEU A 5 -23.60 -6.77 14.38
CA LEU A 5 -24.14 -6.45 15.69
C LEU A 5 -25.46 -5.71 15.45
N ASP A 6 -26.55 -6.20 16.03
CA ASP A 6 -27.85 -5.50 16.06
C ASP A 6 -27.60 -4.04 16.48
N GLU A 7 -28.28 -3.04 15.88
CA GLU A 7 -28.00 -1.62 16.20
C GLU A 7 -28.09 -1.34 17.72
N LYS A 8 -28.91 -2.14 18.41
CA LYS A 8 -29.01 -2.19 19.87
C LYS A 8 -27.75 -2.73 20.55
N ALA A 9 -27.16 -3.81 20.05
CA ALA A 9 -25.92 -4.38 20.58
C ALA A 9 -24.74 -3.41 20.39
N ILE A 10 -24.69 -2.69 19.25
CA ILE A 10 -23.69 -1.61 19.06
C ILE A 10 -23.89 -0.51 20.09
N HIS A 11 -25.13 -0.06 20.31
CA HIS A 11 -25.42 0.97 21.31
C HIS A 11 -25.10 0.54 22.74
N GLU A 12 -25.39 -0.71 23.13
CA GLU A 12 -25.02 -1.26 24.44
C GLU A 12 -23.49 -1.31 24.62
N ILE A 13 -22.76 -1.71 23.58
CA ILE A 13 -21.30 -1.73 23.59
C ILE A 13 -20.72 -0.30 23.64
N GLU A 14 -21.29 0.65 22.90
CA GLU A 14 -20.91 2.08 22.94
C GLU A 14 -21.12 2.68 24.33
N GLU A 15 -22.21 2.30 25.02
CA GLU A 15 -22.55 2.77 26.36
C GLU A 15 -21.60 2.19 27.42
N VAL A 16 -21.25 0.90 27.30
CA VAL A 16 -20.28 0.24 28.21
C VAL A 16 -18.86 0.76 28.01
N LEU A 17 -18.45 1.02 26.76
CA LEU A 17 -17.11 1.53 26.45
C LEU A 17 -17.00 3.06 26.57
N GLY A 18 -18.12 3.77 26.68
CA GLY A 18 -18.16 5.24 26.68
C GLY A 18 -17.60 5.87 25.40
N THR A 19 -17.64 5.16 24.27
CA THR A 19 -17.05 5.59 23.00
C THR A 19 -17.92 5.19 21.82
N LYS A 20 -18.13 6.14 20.89
CA LYS A 20 -18.89 5.90 19.67
C LYS A 20 -18.07 5.08 18.68
N ILE A 21 -18.64 4.01 18.15
CA ILE A 21 -17.98 3.08 17.22
C ILE A 21 -18.20 3.58 15.79
N TYR A 22 -17.10 3.96 15.13
CA TYR A 22 -17.09 4.37 13.73
C TYR A 22 -16.74 3.17 12.82
N PRO A 23 -17.16 3.17 11.54
CA PRO A 23 -16.80 2.11 10.60
C PRO A 23 -15.28 1.84 10.57
N GLY A 24 -14.88 0.57 10.61
CA GLY A 24 -13.47 0.15 10.67
C GLY A 24 -12.86 0.11 12.08
N THR A 25 -13.57 0.56 13.13
CA THR A 25 -13.14 0.35 14.52
C THR A 25 -13.43 -1.08 14.95
N GLU A 26 -12.41 -1.77 15.46
CA GLU A 26 -12.47 -3.18 15.87
C GLU A 26 -12.39 -3.32 17.39
N ILE A 27 -13.15 -4.24 17.95
CA ILE A 27 -13.17 -4.51 19.39
C ILE A 27 -12.43 -5.81 19.67
N MET A 28 -11.30 -5.70 20.38
CA MET A 28 -10.34 -6.79 20.59
C MET A 28 -10.48 -7.46 21.97
N LYS A 29 -11.52 -7.11 22.74
CA LYS A 29 -11.83 -7.69 24.05
C LYS A 29 -13.33 -7.93 24.17
N ASP A 30 -13.70 -8.89 25.01
CA ASP A 30 -15.09 -9.09 25.40
C ASP A 30 -15.60 -7.85 26.14
N VAL A 31 -16.81 -7.41 25.80
CA VAL A 31 -17.46 -6.23 26.38
C VAL A 31 -18.81 -6.64 26.92
N GLY A 32 -18.98 -6.56 28.25
CA GLY A 32 -20.22 -6.94 28.91
C GLY A 32 -20.58 -8.42 28.70
N THR A 33 -21.75 -8.66 28.10
CA THR A 33 -22.29 -9.99 27.76
C THR A 33 -21.87 -10.48 26.36
N HIS A 34 -21.17 -9.66 25.58
CA HIS A 34 -20.73 -10.01 24.23
C HIS A 34 -19.33 -10.60 24.25
N HIS A 35 -19.25 -11.92 24.03
CA HIS A 35 -18.00 -12.66 23.88
C HIS A 35 -17.60 -12.73 22.40
N PHE A 36 -16.43 -12.20 22.07
CA PHE A 36 -15.87 -12.16 20.70
C PHE A 36 -14.80 -13.24 20.46
N VAL A 37 -14.43 -14.03 21.48
CA VAL A 37 -13.28 -14.95 21.41
C VAL A 37 -13.69 -16.37 20.94
N LYS A 38 -13.33 -16.75 19.71
CA LYS A 38 -13.37 -18.15 19.21
C LYS A 38 -12.04 -18.93 19.36
N SER A 39 -11.03 -18.38 20.04
CA SER A 39 -9.69 -18.98 20.17
C SER A 39 -9.36 -19.47 21.59
N HIS A 40 -8.54 -20.52 21.71
CA HIS A 40 -7.93 -20.96 22.98
C HIS A 40 -7.04 -19.87 23.64
N HIS A 41 -6.65 -18.84 22.88
CA HIS A 41 -5.88 -17.69 23.36
C HIS A 41 -6.81 -16.47 23.49
N LYS A 42 -6.57 -15.62 24.50
CA LYS A 42 -7.33 -14.40 24.85
C LYS A 42 -7.38 -13.31 23.75
N SER A 43 -7.13 -13.64 22.48
CA SER A 43 -7.09 -12.74 21.34
C SER A 43 -8.23 -13.04 20.37
N VAL A 44 -9.07 -12.04 20.12
CA VAL A 44 -10.11 -12.06 19.08
C VAL A 44 -9.42 -12.07 17.70
N LEU A 45 -9.84 -12.95 16.80
CA LEU A 45 -9.38 -12.98 15.41
C LEU A 45 -10.33 -12.17 14.55
N ILE A 46 -9.80 -11.24 13.74
CA ILE A 46 -10.59 -10.41 12.84
C ILE A 46 -9.92 -10.40 11.46
N PRO A 47 -10.61 -10.82 10.38
CA PRO A 47 -11.94 -11.46 10.35
C PRO A 47 -11.96 -12.83 11.05
N GLN A 48 -13.14 -13.26 11.50
CA GLN A 48 -13.33 -14.58 12.11
C GLN A 48 -13.27 -15.66 11.03
N PRO A 49 -12.61 -16.81 11.26
CA PRO A 49 -12.67 -17.94 10.34
C PRO A 49 -14.12 -18.44 10.23
N SER A 50 -14.56 -18.71 9.01
CA SER A 50 -15.84 -19.38 8.72
C SER A 50 -15.72 -20.88 8.97
N ASP A 51 -16.83 -21.59 9.15
CA ASP A 51 -16.82 -23.04 9.38
C ASP A 51 -16.51 -23.85 8.10
N ASP A 52 -16.29 -23.18 6.94
CA ASP A 52 -15.94 -23.83 5.67
C ASP A 52 -14.46 -24.32 5.67
N PRO A 53 -14.19 -25.63 5.45
CA PRO A 53 -12.83 -26.14 5.29
C PRO A 53 -12.03 -25.54 4.11
N GLN A 54 -12.72 -24.92 3.14
CA GLN A 54 -12.12 -24.26 1.98
C GLN A 54 -11.83 -22.77 2.21
N ASP A 55 -12.27 -22.21 3.35
CA ASP A 55 -11.96 -20.84 3.75
C ASP A 55 -10.42 -20.65 3.84
N PRO A 56 -9.83 -19.67 3.12
CA PRO A 56 -8.42 -19.30 3.25
C PRO A 56 -7.96 -19.08 4.69
N LEU A 57 -8.85 -18.63 5.59
CA LEU A 57 -8.55 -18.45 7.02
C LEU A 57 -8.28 -19.79 7.73
N ASN A 58 -8.86 -20.90 7.24
CA ASN A 58 -8.69 -22.25 7.77
C ASN A 58 -7.55 -23.05 7.14
N TRP A 59 -6.92 -22.55 6.08
CA TRP A 59 -5.87 -23.28 5.38
C TRP A 59 -4.67 -23.59 6.28
N SER A 60 -4.01 -24.73 6.01
CA SER A 60 -2.76 -25.07 6.68
C SER A 60 -1.66 -24.06 6.40
N PRO A 61 -0.67 -23.88 7.31
CA PRO A 61 0.42 -22.93 7.13
C PRO A 61 1.19 -23.11 5.82
N PHE A 62 1.31 -24.35 5.34
CA PHE A 62 1.93 -24.65 4.05
C PHE A 62 1.21 -23.97 2.88
N TRP A 63 -0.12 -24.09 2.81
CA TRP A 63 -0.91 -23.48 1.72
C TRP A 63 -0.95 -21.96 1.81
N LYS A 64 -1.00 -21.41 3.03
CA LYS A 64 -0.89 -19.96 3.27
C LYS A 64 0.46 -19.44 2.77
N ILE A 65 1.56 -20.05 3.19
CA ILE A 65 2.92 -19.66 2.76
C ILE A 65 3.09 -19.85 1.26
N ALA A 66 2.61 -20.95 0.67
CA ALA A 66 2.73 -21.21 -0.76
C ALA A 66 2.00 -20.14 -1.60
N THR A 67 0.81 -19.71 -1.18
CA THR A 67 0.01 -18.68 -1.87
C THR A 67 0.63 -17.28 -1.72
N ILE A 68 1.14 -16.96 -0.53
CA ILE A 68 1.87 -15.71 -0.30
C ILE A 68 3.16 -15.69 -1.13
N PHE A 69 3.88 -16.81 -1.19
CA PHE A 69 5.09 -16.93 -1.99
C PHE A 69 4.80 -16.80 -3.49
N SER A 70 3.78 -17.48 -4.01
CA SER A 70 3.43 -17.43 -5.43
C SER A 70 2.98 -16.02 -5.86
N SER A 71 2.14 -15.36 -5.07
CA SER A 71 1.71 -13.97 -5.34
C SER A 71 2.87 -12.98 -5.27
N THR A 72 3.78 -13.15 -4.30
CA THR A 72 4.99 -12.33 -4.18
C THR A 72 5.95 -12.57 -5.35
N ALA A 73 6.17 -13.83 -5.74
CA ALA A 73 7.05 -14.19 -6.85
C ALA A 73 6.52 -13.64 -8.19
N LEU A 74 5.21 -13.77 -8.44
CA LEU A 74 4.57 -13.19 -9.63
C LEU A 74 4.73 -11.66 -9.65
N SER A 75 4.45 -11.00 -8.52
CA SER A 75 4.61 -9.55 -8.39
C SER A 75 6.05 -9.11 -8.63
N PHE A 76 7.03 -9.86 -8.11
CA PHE A 76 8.45 -9.60 -8.34
C PHE A 76 8.81 -9.74 -9.83
N SER A 77 8.42 -10.83 -10.48
CA SER A 77 8.71 -11.09 -11.89
C SER A 77 8.11 -10.03 -12.83
N LEU A 78 6.88 -9.57 -12.58
CA LEU A 78 6.22 -8.57 -13.40
C LEU A 78 6.89 -7.18 -13.32
N ASN A 79 7.55 -6.86 -12.22
CA ASN A 79 8.22 -5.57 -12.03
C ASN A 79 9.63 -5.52 -12.63
N LEU A 80 10.25 -6.66 -12.99
CA LEU A 80 11.59 -6.67 -13.58
C LEU A 80 11.65 -5.93 -14.93
N GLY A 81 10.63 -6.07 -15.77
CA GLY A 81 10.57 -5.45 -17.10
C GLY A 81 10.59 -3.93 -17.05
N PRO A 82 9.58 -3.28 -16.43
CA PRO A 82 9.50 -1.82 -16.37
C PRO A 82 10.72 -1.16 -15.70
N LEU A 83 11.32 -1.81 -14.70
CA LEU A 83 12.47 -1.26 -13.98
C LEU A 83 13.79 -1.34 -14.76
N ALA A 84 13.87 -2.21 -15.77
CA ALA A 84 15.05 -2.32 -16.64
C ALA A 84 15.18 -1.17 -17.66
N LEU A 85 14.13 -0.36 -17.84
CA LEU A 85 14.11 0.70 -18.87
C LEU A 85 15.13 1.81 -18.60
N ALA A 86 15.24 2.31 -17.36
CA ALA A 86 16.08 3.49 -17.07
C ALA A 86 17.59 3.27 -17.26
N PRO A 87 18.18 2.14 -16.82
CA PRO A 87 19.58 1.82 -17.14
C PRO A 87 19.84 1.63 -18.65
N MET A 88 18.80 1.36 -19.45
CA MET A 88 18.91 1.17 -20.90
C MET A 88 18.73 2.47 -21.70
N PHE A 89 18.54 3.62 -21.05
CA PHE A 89 18.30 4.89 -21.75
C PHE A 89 19.42 5.27 -22.72
N GLU A 90 20.68 5.04 -22.40
CA GLU A 90 21.79 5.30 -23.32
C GLU A 90 21.68 4.46 -24.60
N ALA A 91 21.36 3.17 -24.47
CA ALA A 91 21.17 2.27 -25.60
C ALA A 91 19.97 2.70 -26.46
N TYR A 92 18.87 3.14 -25.85
CA TYR A 92 17.71 3.66 -26.58
C TYR A 92 18.00 4.98 -27.29
N ILE A 93 18.80 5.86 -26.70
CA ILE A 93 19.24 7.11 -27.34
C ILE A 93 20.08 6.79 -28.58
N GLU A 94 21.02 5.85 -28.47
CA GLU A 94 21.89 5.42 -29.57
C GLU A 94 21.10 4.73 -30.70
N GLU A 95 20.19 3.81 -30.35
CA GLU A 95 19.42 3.04 -31.32
C GLU A 95 18.32 3.86 -32.01
N TRP A 96 17.59 4.70 -31.26
CA TRP A 96 16.48 5.49 -31.81
C TRP A 96 16.91 6.86 -32.33
N GLY A 97 18.14 7.31 -32.05
CA GLY A 97 18.64 8.63 -32.43
C GLY A 97 17.80 9.77 -31.85
N ARG A 98 17.27 9.58 -30.64
CA ARG A 98 16.35 10.51 -29.95
C ARG A 98 16.97 11.11 -28.71
N SER A 99 16.40 12.22 -28.24
CA SER A 99 16.88 12.88 -27.03
C SER A 99 16.57 12.07 -25.77
N LEU A 100 17.32 12.30 -24.69
CA LEU A 100 17.02 11.71 -23.38
C LEU A 100 15.59 12.04 -22.92
N ALA A 101 15.13 13.26 -23.20
CA ALA A 101 13.76 13.67 -22.89
C ALA A 101 12.73 12.76 -23.58
N ASP A 102 12.92 12.42 -24.87
CA ASP A 102 11.99 11.56 -25.62
C ASP A 102 11.94 10.13 -25.06
N VAL A 103 13.10 9.57 -24.66
CA VAL A 103 13.17 8.22 -24.08
C VAL A 103 12.52 8.17 -22.69
N VAL A 104 12.73 9.22 -21.88
CA VAL A 104 12.05 9.35 -20.58
C VAL A 104 10.54 9.54 -20.77
N GLN A 105 10.09 10.30 -21.77
CA GLN A 105 8.67 10.42 -22.12
C GLN A 105 8.05 9.06 -22.49
N PHE A 106 8.75 8.23 -23.27
CA PHE A 106 8.28 6.90 -23.63
C PHE A 106 7.99 6.06 -22.39
N THR A 107 8.90 6.08 -21.41
CA THR A 107 8.71 5.39 -20.13
C THR A 107 7.53 5.97 -19.34
N GLY A 108 7.37 7.30 -19.34
CA GLY A 108 6.22 7.98 -18.75
C GLY A 108 4.89 7.52 -19.34
N VAL A 109 4.78 7.42 -20.67
CA VAL A 109 3.56 6.95 -21.35
C VAL A 109 3.25 5.50 -20.98
N ALA A 110 4.27 4.63 -20.90
CA ALA A 110 4.09 3.25 -20.46
C ALA A 110 3.54 3.16 -19.02
N ILE A 111 4.04 3.99 -18.10
CA ILE A 111 3.51 4.09 -16.72
C ILE A 111 2.05 4.52 -16.73
N LEU A 112 1.69 5.50 -17.56
CA LEU A 112 0.31 6.00 -17.66
C LEU A 112 -0.63 4.90 -18.15
N VAL A 113 -0.27 4.19 -19.23
CA VAL A 113 -1.06 3.07 -19.78
C VAL A 113 -1.23 1.96 -18.75
N LEU A 114 -0.17 1.63 -18.00
CA LEU A 114 -0.24 0.65 -16.91
C LEU A 114 -1.19 1.09 -15.79
N GLY A 115 -1.36 2.40 -15.57
CA GLY A 115 -2.31 2.94 -14.59
C GLY A 115 -3.75 2.76 -15.04
N PHE A 116 -4.07 3.25 -16.23
CA PHE A 116 -5.42 3.21 -16.77
C PHE A 116 -5.88 1.80 -17.14
N SER A 117 -4.97 0.87 -17.44
CA SER A 117 -5.32 -0.52 -17.71
C SER A 117 -5.96 -1.22 -16.48
N ASN A 118 -5.68 -0.74 -15.25
CA ASN A 118 -6.29 -1.29 -14.03
C ASN A 118 -7.81 -1.10 -13.99
N PHE A 119 -8.38 -0.10 -14.68
CA PHE A 119 -9.83 0.05 -14.81
C PHE A 119 -10.47 -1.16 -15.49
N ILE A 120 -9.74 -1.85 -16.35
CA ILE A 120 -10.25 -3.01 -17.09
C ILE A 120 -9.90 -4.28 -16.31
N TRP A 121 -8.63 -4.45 -15.94
CA TRP A 121 -8.15 -5.71 -15.36
C TRP A 121 -8.63 -5.97 -13.93
N VAL A 122 -8.76 -4.94 -13.08
CA VAL A 122 -9.13 -5.16 -11.67
C VAL A 122 -10.61 -5.55 -11.53
N PRO A 123 -11.58 -4.87 -12.16
CA PRO A 123 -12.97 -5.35 -12.17
C PRO A 123 -13.10 -6.78 -12.71
N MET A 124 -12.40 -7.11 -13.81
CA MET A 124 -12.41 -8.47 -14.35
C MET A 124 -11.78 -9.52 -13.41
N SER A 125 -10.93 -9.10 -12.46
CA SER A 125 -10.34 -10.00 -11.46
C SER A 125 -11.23 -10.25 -10.25
N GLN A 126 -12.28 -9.44 -10.04
CA GLN A 126 -13.25 -9.63 -8.96
C GLN A 126 -14.29 -10.67 -9.41
N THR A 127 -13.96 -11.95 -9.25
CA THR A 127 -14.82 -13.08 -9.59
C THR A 127 -15.60 -13.58 -8.37
N GLY A 128 -16.81 -14.10 -8.58
CA GLY A 128 -17.86 -14.35 -7.56
C GLY A 128 -17.55 -15.34 -6.43
N VAL A 129 -16.30 -15.76 -6.24
CA VAL A 129 -15.89 -16.57 -5.09
C VAL A 129 -15.86 -15.74 -3.80
N ASP A 130 -15.53 -14.45 -3.89
CA ASP A 130 -15.56 -13.53 -2.75
C ASP A 130 -16.99 -13.26 -2.26
N ALA A 131 -17.99 -13.39 -3.15
CA ALA A 131 -19.40 -13.20 -2.83
C ALA A 131 -19.97 -14.39 -2.01
N GLU A 132 -19.52 -15.63 -2.24
CA GLU A 132 -19.92 -16.77 -1.40
C GLU A 132 -19.25 -16.73 -0.02
N ALA A 133 -17.99 -16.27 0.07
CA ALA A 133 -17.31 -16.09 1.35
C ALA A 133 -17.97 -14.96 2.19
N GLY A 134 -18.31 -13.83 1.56
CA GLY A 134 -18.98 -12.70 2.22
C GLY A 134 -20.42 -12.97 2.65
N ASN A 135 -21.12 -13.95 2.07
CA ASN A 135 -22.51 -14.26 2.40
C ASN A 135 -22.65 -15.27 3.57
N SER A 136 -21.54 -15.86 4.01
CA SER A 136 -21.46 -16.71 5.21
C SER A 136 -21.23 -15.91 6.50
N ASP A 137 -20.98 -14.60 6.36
CA ASP A 137 -20.69 -13.68 7.46
C ASP A 137 -21.99 -13.24 8.18
N LYS A 138 -22.87 -14.20 8.50
CA LYS A 138 -23.99 -13.97 9.42
C LYS A 138 -23.49 -14.25 10.82
N LEU A 139 -23.14 -13.23 11.61
CA LEU A 139 -22.88 -13.41 13.03
C LEU A 139 -24.21 -13.70 13.73
N ALA A 140 -24.61 -14.96 13.73
CA ALA A 140 -25.46 -15.47 14.79
C ALA A 140 -24.64 -15.47 16.09
N PRO A 141 -25.22 -15.09 17.24
CA PRO A 141 -24.59 -15.28 18.54
C PRO A 141 -24.57 -16.78 18.84
N THR A 142 -23.62 -17.48 18.23
CA THR A 142 -23.47 -18.91 18.40
C THR A 142 -22.33 -19.14 19.38
N GLU A 143 -22.63 -19.95 20.39
CA GLU A 143 -21.74 -20.36 21.47
C GLU A 143 -20.32 -20.64 20.99
N THR A 144 -19.34 -20.37 21.87
CA THR A 144 -17.90 -20.61 21.70
C THR A 144 -17.60 -22.06 21.26
N HIS A 145 -17.73 -22.34 19.97
CA HIS A 145 -17.27 -23.58 19.36
C HIS A 145 -15.86 -23.33 18.84
N VAL A 146 -14.90 -24.09 19.38
CA VAL A 146 -13.56 -24.22 18.81
C VAL A 146 -13.73 -24.83 17.43
N ASP A 147 -13.43 -24.07 16.38
CA ASP A 147 -13.56 -24.54 15.00
C ASP A 147 -12.57 -25.71 14.74
N PRO A 148 -13.05 -26.93 14.47
CA PRO A 148 -12.20 -28.10 14.21
C PRO A 148 -11.41 -28.00 12.91
N ALA A 149 -11.77 -27.11 11.98
CA ALA A 149 -11.12 -26.92 10.68
C ALA A 149 -9.94 -25.93 10.71
N LEU A 150 -9.82 -25.12 11.78
CA LEU A 150 -8.79 -24.09 11.90
C LEU A 150 -7.37 -24.65 11.73
N GLY A 151 -6.69 -24.24 10.65
CA GLY A 151 -5.31 -24.62 10.34
C GLY A 151 -5.14 -26.01 9.68
N LYS A 152 -6.23 -26.69 9.31
CA LYS A 152 -6.22 -28.01 8.64
C LYS A 152 -6.83 -28.00 7.23
N GLY A 153 -7.42 -26.88 6.80
CA GLY A 153 -8.06 -26.71 5.50
C GLY A 153 -7.10 -26.77 4.31
N LYS A 154 -7.66 -26.92 3.12
CA LYS A 154 -6.94 -26.97 1.83
C LYS A 154 -7.74 -26.21 0.75
N PRO A 155 -7.07 -25.61 -0.26
CA PRO A 155 -7.76 -24.93 -1.34
C PRO A 155 -8.64 -25.90 -2.15
N GLY A 156 -9.83 -25.44 -2.48
CA GLY A 156 -10.80 -26.16 -3.30
C GLY A 156 -10.37 -26.21 -4.77
N LYS A 157 -10.73 -27.29 -5.48
CA LYS A 157 -10.40 -27.44 -6.92
C LYS A 157 -10.98 -26.33 -7.81
N LYS A 158 -12.06 -25.68 -7.37
CA LYS A 158 -12.69 -24.55 -8.07
C LYS A 158 -11.82 -23.27 -8.03
N GLN A 159 -11.03 -23.08 -6.97
CA GLN A 159 -10.15 -21.90 -6.82
C GLN A 159 -8.98 -21.92 -7.82
N PHE A 160 -8.65 -23.09 -8.38
CA PHE A 160 -7.60 -23.26 -9.40
C PHE A 160 -8.11 -23.11 -10.85
N LEU A 161 -9.40 -22.83 -11.05
CA LEU A 161 -9.93 -22.66 -12.41
C LEU A 161 -9.37 -21.38 -13.04
N PRO A 162 -8.88 -21.42 -14.29
CA PRO A 162 -8.29 -20.26 -14.96
C PRO A 162 -9.32 -19.17 -15.29
N VAL A 163 -10.61 -19.52 -15.33
CA VAL A 163 -11.73 -18.60 -15.52
C VAL A 163 -12.75 -18.89 -14.44
N GLN A 164 -13.04 -17.89 -13.63
CA GLN A 164 -14.09 -17.95 -12.60
C GLN A 164 -15.27 -17.09 -13.07
N GLY A 165 -16.48 -17.40 -12.60
CA GLY A 165 -17.69 -16.66 -12.96
C GLY A 165 -17.63 -15.21 -12.45
N TYR A 166 -17.90 -14.26 -13.34
CA TYR A 166 -18.05 -12.85 -12.96
C TYR A 166 -19.46 -12.62 -12.42
N GLU A 167 -19.58 -12.27 -11.15
CA GLU A 167 -20.84 -11.87 -10.51
C GLU A 167 -20.71 -10.43 -10.03
N GLY A 168 -20.64 -9.49 -10.98
CA GLY A 168 -20.48 -8.07 -10.70
C GLY A 168 -21.24 -7.19 -11.67
N ASN A 169 -21.28 -5.88 -11.37
CA ASN A 169 -21.82 -4.89 -12.29
C ASN A 169 -20.67 -4.02 -12.80
N LEU A 170 -20.17 -4.37 -13.99
CA LEU A 170 -18.94 -3.80 -14.57
C LEU A 170 -18.99 -2.27 -14.64
N PHE A 171 -20.17 -1.71 -14.94
CA PHE A 171 -20.33 -0.26 -15.03
C PHE A 171 -20.16 0.44 -13.68
N ARG A 172 -20.59 -0.22 -12.60
CA ARG A 172 -20.42 0.29 -11.23
C ARG A 172 -18.98 0.15 -10.77
N GLU A 173 -18.32 -0.96 -11.07
CA GLU A 173 -16.90 -1.17 -10.74
C GLU A 173 -15.98 -0.21 -11.52
N LEU A 174 -16.34 0.17 -12.75
CA LEU A 174 -15.63 1.18 -13.52
C LEU A 174 -15.78 2.59 -12.94
N TRP A 175 -16.97 2.93 -12.42
CA TRP A 175 -17.25 4.26 -11.88
C TRP A 175 -16.80 4.44 -10.42
N LEU A 176 -16.79 3.36 -9.64
CA LEU A 176 -16.49 3.40 -8.20
C LEU A 176 -15.12 4.04 -7.89
N PRO A 177 -14.01 3.74 -8.59
CA PRO A 177 -12.71 4.37 -8.31
C PRO A 177 -12.70 5.90 -8.45
N PHE A 178 -13.47 6.45 -9.40
CA PHE A 178 -13.61 7.91 -9.55
C PHE A 178 -14.35 8.52 -8.37
N TYR A 179 -15.38 7.83 -7.88
CA TYR A 179 -16.12 8.25 -6.70
C TYR A 179 -15.27 8.17 -5.42
N LEU A 180 -14.34 7.20 -5.34
CA LEU A 180 -13.45 7.03 -4.19
C LEU A 180 -12.43 8.16 -4.00
N HIS A 181 -12.12 8.93 -5.04
CA HIS A 181 -11.30 10.15 -4.90
C HIS A 181 -11.96 11.23 -4.02
N LEU A 182 -13.28 11.16 -3.81
CA LEU A 182 -13.99 12.08 -2.92
C LEU A 182 -13.77 11.74 -1.44
N TYR A 183 -13.19 10.57 -1.12
CA TYR A 183 -12.98 10.11 0.25
C TYR A 183 -11.58 10.52 0.73
N PRO A 184 -11.48 11.42 1.72
CA PRO A 184 -10.19 11.99 2.13
C PRO A 184 -9.16 10.95 2.61
N ILE A 185 -9.62 9.85 3.21
CA ILE A 185 -8.76 8.76 3.70
C ILE A 185 -8.17 7.96 2.53
N VAL A 186 -8.96 7.69 1.50
CA VAL A 186 -8.51 6.99 0.29
C VAL A 186 -7.52 7.87 -0.47
N GLU A 187 -7.85 9.15 -0.61
CA GLU A 187 -6.97 10.12 -1.29
C GLU A 187 -5.65 10.34 -0.53
N PHE A 188 -5.70 10.36 0.81
CA PHE A 188 -4.48 10.37 1.63
C PHE A 188 -3.57 9.18 1.34
N ALA A 189 -4.13 7.96 1.32
CA ALA A 189 -3.36 6.77 0.97
C ALA A 189 -2.80 6.86 -0.46
N ALA A 190 -3.61 7.33 -1.41
CA ALA A 190 -3.21 7.54 -2.79
C ALA A 190 -2.03 8.52 -2.91
N PHE A 191 -2.06 9.66 -2.21
CA PHE A 191 -0.96 10.63 -2.22
C PHE A 191 0.31 10.10 -1.59
N VAL A 192 0.22 9.44 -0.42
CA VAL A 192 1.39 8.85 0.25
C VAL A 192 2.05 7.80 -0.64
N VAL A 193 1.25 6.94 -1.29
CA VAL A 193 1.75 5.93 -2.23
C VAL A 193 2.42 6.59 -3.44
N SER A 194 1.77 7.61 -4.02
CA SER A 194 2.24 8.32 -5.21
C SER A 194 3.57 9.02 -4.98
N TRP A 195 3.69 9.77 -3.88
CA TRP A 195 4.91 10.51 -3.59
C TRP A 195 6.07 9.64 -3.10
N SER A 196 5.76 8.56 -2.37
CA SER A 196 6.79 7.60 -2.00
C SER A 196 7.36 6.88 -3.24
N ALA A 197 6.51 6.48 -4.18
CA ALA A 197 6.94 5.91 -5.45
C ALA A 197 7.67 6.94 -6.35
N SER A 198 7.23 8.20 -6.31
CA SER A 198 7.89 9.30 -7.03
C SER A 198 9.35 9.50 -6.59
N GLY A 199 9.65 9.39 -5.30
CA GLY A 199 11.04 9.49 -4.81
C GLY A 199 11.97 8.45 -5.45
N PHE A 200 11.48 7.21 -5.57
CA PHE A 200 12.20 6.16 -6.28
C PHE A 200 12.33 6.47 -7.78
N LEU A 201 11.24 6.92 -8.43
CA LEU A 201 11.26 7.26 -9.85
C LEU A 201 12.24 8.40 -10.17
N VAL A 202 12.26 9.46 -9.37
CA VAL A 202 13.18 10.61 -9.54
C VAL A 202 14.63 10.12 -9.56
N VAL A 203 15.02 9.33 -8.57
CA VAL A 203 16.37 8.77 -8.50
C VAL A 203 16.65 7.82 -9.66
N ASN A 204 15.68 6.99 -10.02
CA ASN A 204 15.84 6.04 -11.11
C ASN A 204 16.04 6.73 -12.47
N LEU A 205 15.41 7.89 -12.70
CA LEU A 205 15.56 8.69 -13.90
C LEU A 205 16.80 9.62 -13.89
N SER A 206 17.23 10.07 -12.70
CA SER A 206 18.39 10.97 -12.56
C SER A 206 19.73 10.25 -12.40
N GLN A 207 19.75 8.97 -11.98
CA GLN A 207 21.00 8.25 -11.67
C GLN A 207 21.98 8.21 -12.85
N THR A 208 21.49 7.95 -14.07
CA THR A 208 22.34 7.88 -15.26
C THR A 208 22.92 9.25 -15.56
N GLN A 209 22.10 10.30 -15.46
CA GLN A 209 22.54 11.68 -15.66
C GLN A 209 23.58 12.12 -14.63
N ALA A 210 23.42 11.70 -13.37
CA ALA A 210 24.29 12.09 -12.26
C ALA A 210 25.62 11.32 -12.23
N PHE A 211 25.63 10.02 -12.56
CA PHE A 211 26.81 9.15 -12.44
C PHE A 211 27.55 8.87 -13.76
N ALA A 212 26.91 9.09 -14.92
CA ALA A 212 27.60 9.00 -16.21
C ALA A 212 28.37 10.29 -16.53
N ALA A 213 28.03 11.42 -15.89
CA ALA A 213 28.78 12.66 -16.04
C ALA A 213 30.12 12.65 -15.25
N PRO A 214 31.15 13.39 -15.69
CA PRO A 214 32.33 13.66 -14.87
C PRO A 214 31.90 14.31 -13.55
N PRO A 215 32.45 13.91 -12.37
CA PRO A 215 33.70 13.22 -12.08
C PRO A 215 33.63 11.68 -11.88
N TYR A 216 32.47 11.04 -12.05
CA TYR A 216 32.33 9.60 -11.79
C TYR A 216 32.56 8.73 -13.02
N ASP A 217 32.08 9.17 -14.19
CA ASP A 217 32.25 8.51 -15.49
C ASP A 217 31.98 6.99 -15.45
N TYR A 218 30.92 6.59 -14.73
CA TYR A 218 30.55 5.18 -14.59
C TYR A 218 29.73 4.71 -15.79
N LYS A 219 30.01 3.48 -16.23
CA LYS A 219 29.21 2.82 -17.27
C LYS A 219 27.80 2.52 -16.76
N SER A 220 26.81 2.58 -17.67
CA SER A 220 25.40 2.24 -17.39
C SER A 220 25.20 0.89 -16.67
N GLN A 221 26.04 -0.11 -16.95
CA GLN A 221 25.99 -1.41 -16.23
C GLN A 221 26.29 -1.27 -14.74
N THR A 222 27.30 -0.45 -14.38
CA THR A 222 27.67 -0.19 -12.98
C THR A 222 26.60 0.64 -12.27
N ILE A 223 26.06 1.65 -12.96
CA ILE A 223 24.95 2.46 -12.44
C ILE A 223 23.72 1.59 -12.18
N GLY A 224 23.43 0.63 -13.06
CA GLY A 224 22.37 -0.36 -12.88
C GLY A 224 22.50 -1.16 -11.56
N LEU A 225 23.73 -1.52 -11.15
CA LEU A 225 23.98 -2.23 -9.90
C LEU A 225 23.65 -1.41 -8.65
N PHE A 226 23.62 -0.07 -8.72
CA PHE A 226 23.21 0.76 -7.59
C PHE A 226 21.75 0.52 -7.17
N ASN A 227 20.90 -0.01 -8.05
CA ASN A 227 19.53 -0.41 -7.70
C ASN A 227 19.48 -1.58 -6.70
N ILE A 228 20.57 -2.33 -6.52
CA ILE A 228 20.68 -3.34 -5.45
C ILE A 228 20.55 -2.68 -4.07
N ALA A 229 21.05 -1.45 -3.90
CA ALA A 229 20.89 -0.73 -2.64
C ALA A 229 19.42 -0.39 -2.35
N VAL A 230 18.67 0.02 -3.38
CA VAL A 230 17.21 0.22 -3.27
C VAL A 230 16.51 -1.09 -2.92
N LEU A 231 16.89 -2.20 -3.56
CA LEU A 231 16.33 -3.53 -3.27
C LEU A 231 16.56 -3.92 -1.80
N ILE A 232 17.78 -3.79 -1.29
CA ILE A 232 18.10 -4.08 0.12
C ILE A 232 17.27 -3.19 1.05
N GLY A 233 17.22 -1.89 0.76
CA GLY A 233 16.38 -0.95 1.50
C GLY A 233 14.90 -1.33 1.53
N GLY A 234 14.37 -1.71 0.36
CA GLY A 234 12.99 -2.15 0.18
C GLY A 234 12.68 -3.43 0.96
N LEU A 235 13.59 -4.40 0.96
CA LEU A 235 13.47 -5.63 1.76
C LEU A 235 13.45 -5.30 3.26
N ILE A 236 14.38 -4.47 3.74
CA ILE A 236 14.38 -4.03 5.14
C ILE A 236 13.04 -3.36 5.47
N GLY A 237 12.57 -2.44 4.63
CA GLY A 237 11.27 -1.78 4.82
C GLY A 237 10.10 -2.77 4.85
N LEU A 238 10.08 -3.77 3.97
CA LEU A 238 9.03 -4.77 3.90
C LEU A 238 8.98 -5.64 5.16
N PHE A 239 10.12 -6.11 5.64
CA PHE A 239 10.19 -6.96 6.84
C PHE A 239 9.95 -6.17 8.14
N THR A 240 10.20 -4.87 8.15
CA THR A 240 10.06 -4.03 9.35
C THR A 240 8.69 -3.36 9.45
N CYS A 241 8.08 -2.96 8.32
CA CYS A 241 6.86 -2.14 8.34
C CYS A 241 5.65 -2.88 8.93
N GLY A 242 5.44 -4.14 8.56
CA GLY A 242 4.32 -4.95 9.04
C GLY A 242 4.37 -5.17 10.56
N PRO A 243 5.42 -5.85 11.07
CA PRO A 243 5.56 -6.11 12.50
C PRO A 243 5.55 -4.84 13.35
N LEU A 244 6.20 -3.76 12.89
CA LEU A 244 6.20 -2.49 13.61
C LEU A 244 4.79 -1.87 13.64
N SER A 245 4.09 -1.84 12.50
CA SER A 245 2.74 -1.30 12.42
C SER A 245 1.77 -2.06 13.32
N ASP A 246 1.84 -3.39 13.33
CA ASP A 246 0.96 -4.22 14.15
C ASP A 246 1.30 -4.13 15.64
N TRP A 247 2.59 -4.05 15.99
CA TRP A 247 3.03 -3.86 17.36
C TRP A 247 2.58 -2.51 17.93
N VAL A 248 2.74 -1.42 17.18
CA VAL A 248 2.28 -0.07 17.59
C VAL A 248 0.76 -0.09 17.78
N ALA A 249 0.02 -0.65 16.83
CA ALA A 249 -1.44 -0.76 16.91
C ALA A 249 -1.88 -1.60 18.10
N ALA A 250 -1.25 -2.75 18.35
CA ALA A 250 -1.56 -3.62 19.48
C ALA A 250 -1.26 -2.95 20.84
N HIS A 251 -0.13 -2.25 20.95
CA HIS A 251 0.23 -1.52 22.15
C HIS A 251 -0.77 -0.41 22.48
N LEU A 252 -1.20 0.36 21.48
CA LEU A 252 -2.21 1.41 21.64
C LEU A 252 -3.60 0.84 21.94
N THR A 253 -3.97 -0.27 21.30
CA THR A 253 -5.21 -1.00 21.57
C THR A 253 -5.26 -1.47 23.04
N ALA A 254 -4.14 -1.99 23.56
CA ALA A 254 -4.06 -2.43 24.95
C ALA A 254 -4.25 -1.26 25.94
N ARG A 255 -3.76 -0.06 25.59
CA ARG A 255 -3.98 1.17 26.37
C ARG A 255 -5.37 1.77 26.20
N ASN A 256 -6.06 1.47 25.10
CA ASN A 256 -7.39 1.99 24.78
C ASN A 256 -8.52 1.01 25.14
N ASN A 257 -8.39 0.32 26.28
CA ASN A 257 -9.37 -0.65 26.78
C ASN A 257 -9.76 -1.77 25.79
N GLY A 258 -8.93 -2.07 24.78
CA GLY A 258 -9.25 -3.09 23.77
C GLY A 258 -9.95 -2.58 22.52
N VAL A 259 -10.17 -1.27 22.39
CA VAL A 259 -10.72 -0.66 21.17
C VAL A 259 -9.57 -0.36 20.20
N ARG A 260 -9.52 -1.11 19.09
CA ARG A 260 -8.54 -0.95 18.01
C ARG A 260 -9.11 -0.01 16.96
N GLU A 261 -8.43 1.12 16.76
CA GLU A 261 -8.81 2.11 15.75
C GLU A 261 -7.80 2.08 14.59
N PRO A 262 -8.25 2.16 13.32
CA PRO A 262 -7.36 2.16 12.16
C PRO A 262 -6.24 3.21 12.24
N GLU A 263 -6.55 4.38 12.83
CA GLU A 263 -5.60 5.48 12.97
C GLU A 263 -4.35 5.08 13.77
N MET A 264 -4.46 4.12 14.70
CA MET A 264 -3.37 3.60 15.55
C MET A 264 -2.12 3.21 14.77
N ARG A 265 -2.27 2.83 13.49
CA ARG A 265 -1.16 2.47 12.60
C ARG A 265 -0.34 3.66 12.10
N LEU A 266 -0.93 4.85 11.99
CA LEU A 266 -0.28 6.02 11.40
C LEU A 266 0.99 6.46 12.16
N LEU A 267 1.08 6.19 13.47
CA LEU A 267 2.30 6.48 14.24
C LEU A 267 3.50 5.66 13.78
N ALA A 268 3.28 4.46 13.23
CA ALA A 268 4.35 3.62 12.73
C ALA A 268 5.04 4.23 11.48
N MET A 269 4.43 5.24 10.84
CA MET A 269 5.04 5.94 9.70
C MET A 269 6.17 6.90 10.12
N ILE A 270 6.13 7.45 11.33
CA ILE A 270 7.07 8.49 11.81
C ILE A 270 8.55 8.11 11.61
N PRO A 271 9.05 6.94 12.06
CA PRO A 271 10.45 6.58 11.87
C PRO A 271 10.84 6.50 10.39
N TYR A 272 9.96 5.99 9.53
CA TYR A 272 10.22 5.89 8.09
C TYR A 272 10.26 7.26 7.42
N VAL A 273 9.41 8.21 7.83
CA VAL A 273 9.44 9.59 7.32
C VAL A 273 10.76 10.28 7.69
N ILE A 274 11.29 10.04 8.89
CA ILE A 274 12.59 10.61 9.29
C ILE A 274 13.71 10.04 8.42
N ILE A 275 13.76 8.71 8.26
CA ILE A 275 14.75 8.02 7.41
C ILE A 275 14.66 8.51 5.96
N MET A 276 13.44 8.70 5.44
CA MET A 276 13.14 9.22 4.11
C MET A 276 13.70 10.63 3.88
N ILE A 277 13.53 11.53 4.85
CA ILE A 277 14.06 12.91 4.78
C ILE A 277 15.58 12.89 4.71
N PHE A 278 16.24 12.15 5.61
CA PHE A 278 17.70 12.02 5.60
C PHE A 278 18.20 11.42 4.28
N GLY A 279 17.53 10.38 3.79
CA GLY A 279 17.83 9.74 2.52
C GLY A 279 17.82 10.69 1.33
N SER A 280 16.72 11.42 1.21
CA SER A 280 16.51 12.38 0.12
C SER A 280 17.54 13.52 0.15
N ILE A 281 17.89 14.03 1.35
CA ILE A 281 18.91 15.07 1.51
C ILE A 281 20.29 14.53 1.12
N ILE A 282 20.66 13.34 1.57
CA ILE A 282 21.95 12.71 1.23
C ILE A 282 22.05 12.52 -0.29
N THR A 283 20.99 12.08 -0.95
CA THR A 283 20.99 11.93 -2.41
C THR A 283 21.08 13.27 -3.13
N ALA A 284 20.27 14.27 -2.74
CA ALA A 284 20.26 15.59 -3.36
C ALA A 284 21.61 16.32 -3.23
N VAL A 285 22.12 16.42 -2.00
CA VAL A 285 23.39 17.11 -1.70
C VAL A 285 24.57 16.30 -2.22
N GLY A 286 24.49 14.97 -2.14
CA GLY A 286 25.54 14.07 -2.61
C GLY A 286 25.78 14.18 -4.12
N TYR A 287 24.72 14.36 -4.92
CA TYR A 287 24.86 14.60 -6.36
C TYR A 287 25.53 15.94 -6.68
N ASP A 288 25.15 17.02 -5.98
CA ASP A 288 25.67 18.36 -6.29
C ASP A 288 27.11 18.58 -5.78
N HIS A 289 27.41 18.07 -4.59
CA HIS A 289 28.74 18.16 -3.98
C HIS A 289 29.67 17.02 -4.39
N HIS A 290 29.23 16.12 -5.28
CA HIS A 290 30.03 15.01 -5.81
C HIS A 290 30.65 14.13 -4.71
N TRP A 291 29.82 13.71 -3.74
CA TRP A 291 30.26 12.85 -2.63
C TRP A 291 30.69 11.45 -3.07
N PRO A 292 31.43 10.68 -2.26
CA PRO A 292 31.71 9.28 -2.59
C PRO A 292 30.40 8.53 -2.87
N TRP A 293 30.33 7.82 -4.01
CA TRP A 293 29.11 7.15 -4.48
C TRP A 293 28.53 6.20 -3.42
N GLN A 294 29.39 5.63 -2.56
CA GLN A 294 28.98 4.75 -1.47
C GLN A 294 28.02 5.45 -0.50
N ALA A 295 28.27 6.70 -0.15
CA ALA A 295 27.39 7.43 0.76
C ALA A 295 26.02 7.68 0.12
N ILE A 296 26.01 8.06 -1.16
CA ILE A 296 24.79 8.36 -1.93
C ILE A 296 23.94 7.10 -2.12
N VAL A 297 24.57 6.00 -2.51
CA VAL A 297 23.88 4.75 -2.85
C VAL A 297 23.53 3.97 -1.58
N VAL A 298 24.48 3.76 -0.66
CA VAL A 298 24.22 2.93 0.52
C VAL A 298 23.27 3.62 1.49
N LEU A 299 23.42 4.92 1.74
CA LEU A 299 22.54 5.62 2.69
C LEU A 299 21.34 6.23 2.00
N GLY A 300 21.53 6.93 0.89
CA GLY A 300 20.45 7.58 0.14
C GLY A 300 19.53 6.58 -0.55
N TYR A 301 20.05 5.75 -1.46
CA TYR A 301 19.18 4.85 -2.22
C TYR A 301 18.53 3.76 -1.35
N ALA A 302 19.23 3.25 -0.33
CA ALA A 302 18.63 2.26 0.58
C ALA A 302 17.51 2.86 1.43
N SER A 303 17.63 4.10 1.91
CA SER A 303 16.55 4.76 2.64
C SER A 303 15.35 5.09 1.72
N LEU A 304 15.62 5.49 0.47
CA LEU A 304 14.58 5.64 -0.56
C LEU A 304 13.89 4.29 -0.89
N GLY A 305 14.65 3.20 -0.88
CA GLY A 305 14.11 1.84 -0.99
C GLY A 305 13.21 1.48 0.19
N MET A 306 13.60 1.85 1.41
CA MET A 306 12.83 1.57 2.62
C MET A 306 11.49 2.32 2.63
N GLN A 307 11.46 3.59 2.22
CA GLN A 307 10.21 4.36 2.20
C GLN A 307 9.20 3.81 1.18
N VAL A 308 9.66 3.27 0.04
CA VAL A 308 8.77 2.85 -1.06
C VAL A 308 8.02 1.56 -0.73
N SER A 309 8.54 0.76 0.21
CA SER A 309 7.80 -0.37 0.78
C SER A 309 7.02 0.03 2.04
N ALA A 310 7.64 0.75 2.97
CA ALA A 310 7.05 0.98 4.29
C ALA A 310 5.87 1.97 4.30
N LEU A 311 6.02 3.16 3.70
CA LEU A 311 4.96 4.20 3.75
C LEU A 311 3.69 3.78 3.00
N PRO A 312 3.78 3.26 1.74
CA PRO A 312 2.61 2.78 1.01
C PRO A 312 1.89 1.65 1.72
N SER A 313 2.64 0.71 2.32
CA SER A 313 2.07 -0.42 3.05
C SER A 313 1.21 0.04 4.23
N ILE A 314 1.75 0.94 5.08
CA ILE A 314 1.03 1.43 6.26
C ILE A 314 -0.18 2.28 5.87
N ALA A 315 -0.02 3.21 4.92
CA ALA A 315 -1.10 4.11 4.51
C ALA A 315 -2.23 3.36 3.77
N SER A 316 -1.89 2.39 2.91
CA SER A 316 -2.89 1.56 2.23
C SER A 316 -3.61 0.66 3.22
N THR A 317 -2.90 0.06 4.19
CA THR A 317 -3.53 -0.75 5.25
C THR A 317 -4.50 0.07 6.09
N TYR A 318 -4.16 1.33 6.41
CA TYR A 318 -5.08 2.24 7.09
C TYR A 318 -6.37 2.51 6.28
N ALA A 319 -6.25 2.71 4.96
CA ALA A 319 -7.41 2.88 4.09
C ALA A 319 -8.26 1.59 3.99
N ILE A 320 -7.61 0.42 3.92
CA ILE A 320 -8.28 -0.90 3.92
C ILE A 320 -9.05 -1.11 5.21
N ASP A 321 -8.41 -0.90 6.36
CA ASP A 321 -9.04 -1.04 7.67
C ASP A 321 -10.23 -0.08 7.83
N SER A 322 -10.21 1.08 7.16
CA SER A 322 -11.32 2.05 7.14
C SER A 322 -12.46 1.67 6.18
N TYR A 323 -12.17 0.99 5.06
CA TYR A 323 -13.14 0.66 3.99
C TYR A 323 -12.97 -0.77 3.45
N LYS A 324 -13.02 -1.77 4.33
CA LYS A 324 -12.80 -3.19 4.01
C LYS A 324 -13.52 -3.69 2.73
N PRO A 325 -14.82 -3.39 2.50
CA PRO A 325 -15.55 -4.04 1.41
C PRO A 325 -15.15 -3.60 0.00
N ILE A 326 -14.52 -2.43 -0.13
CA ILE A 326 -14.15 -1.84 -1.43
C ILE A 326 -12.65 -1.89 -1.69
N THR A 327 -11.93 -2.81 -1.04
CA THR A 327 -10.46 -2.90 -1.09
C THR A 327 -9.91 -2.94 -2.52
N GLY A 328 -10.50 -3.74 -3.41
CA GLY A 328 -10.05 -3.83 -4.81
C GLY A 328 -10.13 -2.50 -5.56
N SER A 329 -11.28 -1.81 -5.47
CA SER A 329 -11.49 -0.51 -6.14
C SER A 329 -10.65 0.62 -5.53
N MET A 330 -10.31 0.53 -4.23
CA MET A 330 -9.35 1.46 -3.61
C MET A 330 -7.96 1.33 -4.22
N PHE A 331 -7.46 0.12 -4.44
CA PHE A 331 -6.15 -0.06 -5.07
C PHE A 331 -6.10 0.44 -6.52
N VAL A 332 -7.22 0.34 -7.27
CA VAL A 332 -7.35 0.96 -8.59
C VAL A 332 -7.16 2.46 -8.49
N THR A 333 -7.90 3.09 -7.57
CA THR A 333 -7.85 4.54 -7.29
C THR A 333 -6.42 5.00 -6.96
N ILE A 334 -5.77 4.31 -6.01
CA ILE A 334 -4.39 4.59 -5.60
C ILE A 334 -3.43 4.44 -6.79
N THR A 335 -3.60 3.41 -7.62
CA THR A 335 -2.69 3.13 -8.73
C THR A 335 -2.81 4.16 -9.85
N ILE A 336 -4.02 4.64 -10.14
CA ILE A 336 -4.24 5.70 -11.14
C ILE A 336 -3.56 6.98 -10.68
N ASN A 337 -3.80 7.39 -9.43
CA ASN A 337 -3.17 8.58 -8.84
C ASN A 337 -1.64 8.47 -8.95
N LYS A 338 -1.07 7.33 -8.53
CA LYS A 338 0.37 7.03 -8.62
C LYS A 338 0.91 7.18 -10.04
N ASN A 339 0.23 6.60 -11.02
CA ASN A 339 0.74 6.56 -12.40
C ASN A 339 0.56 7.87 -13.15
N VAL A 340 -0.49 8.64 -12.85
CA VAL A 340 -0.66 10.02 -13.35
C VAL A 340 0.47 10.91 -12.84
N TRP A 341 0.80 10.81 -11.55
CA TRP A 341 1.94 11.53 -10.98
C TRP A 341 3.28 11.05 -11.52
N GLY A 342 3.48 9.74 -11.65
CA GLY A 342 4.68 9.15 -12.27
C GLY A 342 4.92 9.67 -13.69
N TYR A 343 3.87 9.78 -14.50
CA TYR A 343 3.94 10.43 -15.82
C TYR A 343 4.38 11.90 -15.70
N GLY A 344 3.74 12.68 -14.82
CA GLY A 344 4.10 14.08 -14.61
C GLY A 344 5.57 14.25 -14.23
N VAL A 345 6.06 13.49 -13.26
CA VAL A 345 7.46 13.53 -12.81
C VAL A 345 8.40 13.17 -13.94
N SER A 346 8.14 12.08 -14.67
CA SER A 346 8.98 11.70 -15.82
C SER A 346 9.07 12.80 -16.87
N LYS A 347 7.99 13.57 -17.08
CA LYS A 347 7.97 14.64 -18.07
C LYS A 347 8.77 15.88 -17.66
N PHE A 348 8.76 16.23 -16.38
CA PHE A 348 9.35 17.47 -15.90
C PHE A 348 10.73 17.30 -15.25
N ILE A 349 11.11 16.09 -14.85
CA ILE A 349 12.34 15.87 -14.08
C ILE A 349 13.61 16.21 -14.87
N THR A 350 13.74 15.73 -16.10
CA THR A 350 14.93 15.95 -16.95
C THR A 350 15.15 17.44 -17.25
N PRO A 351 14.19 18.19 -17.82
CA PRO A 351 14.41 19.61 -18.10
C PRO A 351 14.58 20.45 -16.83
N TRP A 352 14.01 20.02 -15.69
CA TRP A 352 14.21 20.70 -14.42
C TRP A 352 15.61 20.46 -13.86
N ALA A 353 16.10 19.22 -13.93
CA ALA A 353 17.45 18.85 -13.51
C ALA A 353 18.51 19.57 -14.36
N GLU A 354 18.32 19.66 -15.67
CA GLU A 354 19.23 20.38 -16.58
C GLU A 354 19.30 21.88 -16.27
N LYS A 355 18.17 22.50 -15.88
CA LYS A 355 18.10 23.95 -15.64
C LYS A 355 18.60 24.38 -14.26
N ASN A 356 18.23 23.64 -13.22
CA ASN A 356 18.44 24.06 -11.83
C ASN A 356 19.27 23.05 -11.00
N GLY A 357 19.83 22.01 -11.63
CA GLY A 357 20.53 20.92 -10.96
C GLY A 357 19.57 19.91 -10.30
N PHE A 358 20.14 18.92 -9.62
CA PHE A 358 19.39 17.81 -9.01
C PHE A 358 18.81 18.13 -7.62
N ILE A 359 19.30 19.16 -6.93
CA ILE A 359 18.83 19.51 -5.58
C ILE A 359 17.34 19.91 -5.59
N PRO A 360 16.89 20.91 -6.38
CA PRO A 360 15.51 21.35 -6.33
C PRO A 360 14.48 20.25 -6.61
N PRO A 361 14.60 19.41 -7.66
CA PRO A 361 13.61 18.37 -7.91
C PRO A 361 13.53 17.32 -6.80
N ILE A 362 14.68 16.87 -6.27
CA ILE A 362 14.72 15.85 -5.23
C ILE A 362 14.17 16.39 -3.91
N LEU A 363 14.57 17.60 -3.51
CA LEU A 363 14.12 18.20 -2.24
C LEU A 363 12.66 18.65 -2.28
N VAL A 364 12.15 19.12 -3.42
CA VAL A 364 10.71 19.40 -3.57
C VAL A 364 9.91 18.11 -3.47
N ASN A 365 10.36 17.02 -4.11
CA ASN A 365 9.69 15.74 -3.98
C ASN A 365 9.70 15.23 -2.53
N MET A 366 10.83 15.38 -1.82
CA MET A 366 10.93 15.08 -0.39
C MET A 366 9.95 15.91 0.43
N ALA A 367 9.92 17.24 0.23
CA ALA A 367 9.06 18.14 0.99
C ALA A 367 7.58 17.80 0.79
N LEU A 368 7.16 17.52 -0.44
CA LEU A 368 5.80 17.10 -0.74
C LEU A 368 5.46 15.75 -0.09
N THR A 369 6.37 14.77 -0.15
CA THR A 369 6.17 13.47 0.52
C THR A 369 6.01 13.66 2.03
N THR A 370 6.83 14.52 2.64
CA THR A 370 6.74 14.87 4.06
C THR A 370 5.41 15.56 4.38
N ILE A 371 4.96 16.52 3.56
CA ILE A 371 3.66 17.20 3.76
C ILE A 371 2.52 16.19 3.76
N PHE A 372 2.47 15.29 2.78
CA PHE A 372 1.43 14.27 2.73
C PHE A 372 1.51 13.32 3.93
N CYS A 373 2.70 12.92 4.36
CA CYS A 373 2.84 12.11 5.58
C CYS A 373 2.42 12.88 6.85
N LEU A 374 2.68 14.19 6.93
CA LEU A 374 2.25 15.05 8.03
C LEU A 374 0.72 15.22 8.05
N CYS A 375 0.04 15.17 6.90
CA CYS A 375 -1.42 15.08 6.87
C CYS A 375 -1.93 13.83 7.62
N GLY A 376 -1.11 12.79 7.80
CA GLY A 376 -1.42 11.66 8.67
C GLY A 376 -1.68 12.06 10.13
N ILE A 377 -1.05 13.14 10.62
CA ILE A 377 -1.33 13.72 11.94
C ILE A 377 -2.75 14.31 11.99
N ILE A 378 -3.22 14.90 10.89
CA ILE A 378 -4.59 15.39 10.81
C ILE A 378 -5.57 14.21 10.89
N PHE A 379 -5.31 13.12 10.17
CA PHE A 379 -6.12 11.91 10.24
C PHE A 379 -6.04 11.21 11.59
N TRP A 380 -4.93 11.33 12.33
CA TRP A 380 -4.85 10.85 13.71
C TRP A 380 -5.90 11.50 14.63
N PHE A 381 -6.01 12.84 14.58
CA PHE A 381 -6.93 13.57 15.44
C PHE A 381 -8.38 13.62 14.91
N TYR A 382 -8.55 13.70 13.59
CA TYR A 382 -9.84 13.92 12.93
C TYR A 382 -10.38 12.72 12.16
N GLY A 383 -9.63 11.62 12.05
CA GLY A 383 -10.02 10.42 11.30
C GLY A 383 -11.38 9.88 11.71
N LYS A 384 -11.67 9.87 13.01
CA LYS A 384 -12.99 9.50 13.56
C LYS A 384 -14.13 10.36 13.00
N ARG A 385 -13.91 11.67 12.85
CA ARG A 385 -14.92 12.58 12.28
C ARG A 385 -15.12 12.32 10.79
N PHE A 386 -14.04 12.08 10.04
CA PHE A 386 -14.15 11.74 8.62
C PHE A 386 -14.90 10.42 8.39
N ARG A 387 -14.58 9.38 9.17
CA ARG A 387 -15.33 8.10 9.15
C ARG A 387 -16.78 8.25 9.62
N GLY A 388 -17.04 9.18 10.53
CA GLY A 388 -18.39 9.55 10.95
C GLY A 388 -19.22 10.20 9.84
N ILE A 389 -18.60 11.09 9.05
CA ILE A 389 -19.24 11.75 7.90
C ILE A 389 -19.55 10.73 6.79
N THR A 390 -18.68 9.74 6.58
CA THR A 390 -18.85 8.74 5.53
C THR A 390 -19.71 7.55 5.97
N LYS A 391 -20.11 7.44 7.25
CA LYS A 391 -20.78 6.27 7.84
C LYS A 391 -22.00 5.79 7.04
N ASP A 392 -22.84 6.71 6.58
CA ASP A 392 -24.08 6.38 5.85
C ASP A 392 -23.86 6.17 4.35
N SER A 393 -22.62 6.30 3.89
CA SER A 393 -22.31 6.13 2.49
C SER A 393 -22.43 4.67 2.04
N PHE A 394 -22.92 4.50 0.81
CA PHE A 394 -23.01 3.22 0.13
C PHE A 394 -21.68 2.43 0.12
N VAL A 395 -20.55 3.13 0.20
CA VAL A 395 -19.20 2.55 0.24
C VAL A 395 -18.97 1.61 1.44
N HIS A 396 -19.69 1.78 2.55
CA HIS A 396 -19.60 0.88 3.69
C HIS A 396 -20.63 -0.27 3.69
N ARG A 397 -21.53 -0.30 2.69
CA ARG A 397 -22.62 -1.28 2.50
C ARG A 397 -22.45 -2.13 1.23
N LEU A 398 -21.44 -1.82 0.44
CA LEU A 398 -20.84 -2.70 -0.56
C LEU A 398 -20.18 -3.87 0.13
#